data_AF-A0A0C3DJL5-F1
#
_entry.id   AF-A0A0C3DJL5-F1
#
_cell.length_a   1.000
_cell.length_b   1.000
_cell.length_c   1.000
_cell.angle_alpha   90.00
_cell.angle_beta   90.00
_cell.angle_gamma   90.00
#
_symmetry.space_group_name_H-M   'P 1'
#
loop_
_entity.id
_entity.type
_entity.pdbx_description
1 polymer ?
#
loop_
_entity_poly.entity_id
_entity_poly.type
_entity_poly.pdbx_seq_one_letter_code
_entity_poly.pdbx_strand_id
1 'polypeptide(L)'
;MSFSYTPYDIKLGDYGHFRDYEDFCCEGNLFDDLKSLSLTANITPRQHNISEKCYWDVLIVDDFVKPPFCRFGPNELHKPLGRSLPSNDDFKSLLVSLSTRYINKYLITTVVQCPPDPRQPGSGTTYWYKSAKPFVWHRNEGGGSVVGGGGGETQGDETKFNDMDELMEL
;
A
#
# COMPACT_ATOMS: atom_id res chain seq x y z
N MET A 1 9.38 -2.02 -3.16
CA MET A 1 7.90 -2.05 -3.06
C MET A 1 7.46 -3.38 -3.65
N SER A 2 7.10 -4.37 -2.83
CA SER A 2 6.80 -5.74 -3.28
C SER A 2 5.29 -6.01 -3.32
N PHE A 3 4.87 -6.86 -4.26
CA PHE A 3 3.50 -7.36 -4.38
C PHE A 3 3.49 -8.86 -4.12
N SER A 4 2.47 -9.34 -3.43
CA SER A 4 2.30 -10.77 -3.13
C SER A 4 1.17 -11.36 -3.98
N TYR A 5 1.37 -12.59 -4.44
CA TYR A 5 0.31 -13.37 -5.11
C TYR A 5 -0.72 -13.81 -4.09
N THR A 6 -2.01 -13.70 -4.43
CA THR A 6 -3.08 -14.23 -3.57
C THR A 6 -3.89 -15.29 -4.30
N PRO A 7 -3.98 -16.52 -3.75
CA PRO A 7 -4.94 -17.51 -4.22
C PRO A 7 -6.37 -17.23 -3.70
N TYR A 8 -6.56 -16.22 -2.85
CA TYR A 8 -7.82 -15.89 -2.19
C TYR A 8 -8.42 -14.56 -2.67
N ASP A 9 -9.72 -14.37 -2.40
CA ASP A 9 -10.51 -13.17 -2.70
C ASP A 9 -10.12 -11.96 -1.82
N ILE A 10 -8.82 -11.65 -1.71
CA ILE A 10 -8.34 -10.46 -1.02
C ILE A 10 -8.82 -9.23 -1.78
N LYS A 11 -9.46 -8.32 -1.06
CA LYS A 11 -10.03 -7.09 -1.60
C LYS A 11 -9.25 -5.88 -1.13
N LEU A 12 -9.37 -4.81 -1.91
CA LEU A 12 -8.87 -3.51 -1.51
C LEU A 12 -9.52 -3.11 -0.18
N GLY A 13 -8.71 -2.59 0.75
CA GLY A 13 -9.17 -2.18 2.07
C GLY A 13 -9.30 -3.32 3.09
N ASP A 14 -9.08 -4.57 2.71
CA ASP A 14 -9.02 -5.67 3.68
C ASP A 14 -7.90 -5.41 4.68
N TYR A 15 -8.13 -5.80 5.94
CA TYR A 15 -7.12 -5.74 6.99
C TYR A 15 -7.07 -7.03 7.79
N GLY A 16 -5.90 -7.37 8.31
CA GLY A 16 -5.68 -8.65 9.00
C GLY A 16 -4.23 -8.85 9.44
N HIS A 17 -3.84 -10.09 9.69
CA HIS A 17 -2.46 -10.43 10.05
C HIS A 17 -1.90 -11.50 9.11
N PHE A 18 -0.59 -11.47 8.92
CA PHE A 18 0.13 -12.58 8.27
C PHE A 18 0.42 -13.66 9.29
N ARG A 19 0.15 -14.91 8.93
CA ARG A 19 0.67 -16.07 9.67
C ARG A 19 2.11 -16.36 9.22
N ASP A 20 2.79 -17.26 9.94
CA ASP A 20 4.21 -17.60 9.75
C ASP A 20 4.58 -18.09 8.32
N TYR A 21 3.58 -18.36 7.47
CA TYR A 21 3.72 -18.86 6.10
C TYR A 21 3.14 -17.93 5.02
N GLU A 22 3.13 -16.61 5.27
CA GLU A 22 2.64 -15.57 4.34
C GLU A 22 1.13 -15.61 4.01
N ASP A 23 0.38 -16.55 4.59
CA ASP A 23 -1.07 -16.56 4.50
C ASP A 23 -1.66 -15.34 5.23
N PHE A 24 -2.28 -14.45 4.45
CA PHE A 24 -3.00 -13.30 4.97
C PHE A 24 -4.35 -13.73 5.55
N CYS A 25 -4.49 -13.62 6.87
CA CYS A 25 -5.75 -13.88 7.57
C CYS A 25 -6.57 -12.59 7.66
N CYS A 26 -7.52 -12.43 6.74
CA CYS A 26 -8.43 -11.28 6.72
C CYS A 26 -9.33 -11.27 7.96
N GLU A 27 -9.37 -10.14 8.68
CA GLU A 27 -10.20 -9.92 9.86
C GLU A 27 -11.38 -8.99 9.60
N GLY A 28 -11.31 -8.19 8.54
CA GLY A 28 -12.34 -7.23 8.18
C GLY A 28 -11.92 -6.37 7.00
N ASN A 29 -12.76 -5.39 6.67
CA ASN A 29 -12.53 -4.48 5.56
C ASN A 29 -12.80 -3.03 5.97
N LEU A 30 -11.88 -2.14 5.60
CA LEU A 30 -11.93 -0.71 5.91
C LEU A 30 -13.23 -0.05 5.44
N PHE A 31 -13.74 -0.42 4.26
CA PHE A 31 -14.97 0.16 3.72
C PHE A 31 -16.19 -0.23 4.57
N ASP A 32 -16.21 -1.45 5.11
CA ASP A 32 -17.27 -1.91 6.00
C ASP A 32 -17.21 -1.19 7.36
N ASP A 33 -16.00 -1.02 7.92
CA ASP A 33 -15.80 -0.26 9.16
C ASP A 33 -16.28 1.18 9.03
N LEU A 34 -16.00 1.83 7.91
CA LEU A 34 -16.41 3.23 7.67
C LEU A 34 -17.92 3.38 7.54
N LYS A 35 -18.56 2.41 6.88
CA LYS A 35 -20.01 2.34 6.83
C LYS A 35 -20.61 2.13 8.22
N SER A 36 -20.00 1.28 9.05
CA SER A 36 -20.45 1.04 10.44
C SER A 36 -20.33 2.29 11.31
N LEU A 37 -19.32 3.12 11.06
CA LEU A 37 -19.09 4.37 11.77
C LEU A 37 -19.89 5.55 11.22
N SER A 38 -20.71 5.32 10.18
CA SER A 38 -21.46 6.38 9.48
C SER A 38 -20.58 7.54 9.01
N LEU A 39 -19.31 7.26 8.68
CA LEU A 39 -18.37 8.27 8.20
C LEU A 39 -18.50 8.47 6.69
N THR A 40 -18.86 9.68 6.28
CA THR A 40 -18.84 10.11 4.87
C THR A 40 -17.46 10.63 4.47
N ALA A 41 -16.44 9.79 4.59
CA ALA A 41 -15.14 10.10 3.99
C ALA A 41 -15.17 9.77 2.50
N ASN A 42 -14.66 10.68 1.65
CA ASN A 42 -14.50 10.40 0.22
C ASN A 42 -13.31 9.44 0.01
N ILE A 43 -13.60 8.16 0.17
CA ILE A 43 -12.65 7.05 0.07
C ILE A 43 -12.70 6.34 -1.28
N THR A 44 -13.22 7.01 -2.31
CA THR A 44 -13.39 6.40 -3.64
C THR A 44 -12.06 5.80 -4.12
N PRO A 45 -11.99 4.47 -4.35
CA PRO A 45 -10.77 3.83 -4.82
C PRO A 45 -10.24 4.48 -6.09
N ARG A 46 -8.92 4.69 -6.16
CA ARG A 46 -8.26 5.18 -7.37
C ARG A 46 -7.99 4.00 -8.30
N GLN A 47 -8.52 4.07 -9.51
CA GLN A 47 -8.22 3.11 -10.56
C GLN A 47 -7.11 3.68 -11.46
N HIS A 48 -6.06 2.90 -11.68
CA HIS A 48 -4.94 3.29 -12.53
C HIS A 48 -4.54 2.14 -13.45
N ASN A 49 -4.18 2.48 -14.69
CA ASN A 49 -3.62 1.51 -15.61
C ASN A 49 -2.17 1.27 -15.23
N ILE A 50 -1.82 0.03 -14.90
CA ILE A 50 -0.43 -0.31 -14.62
C ILE A 50 0.24 -0.55 -15.96
N SER A 51 1.31 0.21 -16.25
CA SER A 51 2.09 -0.02 -17.45
C SER A 51 2.77 -1.39 -17.38
N GLU A 52 2.84 -2.11 -18.50
CA GLU A 52 3.49 -3.44 -18.56
C GLU A 52 4.94 -3.38 -18.05
N LYS A 53 5.63 -2.24 -18.24
CA LYS A 53 7.01 -2.05 -17.80
C LYS A 53 7.16 -2.09 -16.28
N CYS A 54 6.23 -1.48 -15.55
CA CYS A 54 6.24 -1.47 -14.08
C CYS A 54 5.91 -2.83 -13.46
N TYR A 55 5.17 -3.69 -14.18
CA TYR A 55 4.82 -5.02 -13.68
C TYR A 55 6.05 -5.92 -13.51
N TRP A 56 7.01 -5.82 -14.44
CA TRP A 56 8.26 -6.57 -14.37
C TRP A 56 9.18 -6.08 -13.26
N ASP A 57 9.31 -4.76 -13.09
CA ASP A 57 10.12 -4.19 -12.01
C ASP A 57 9.53 -4.51 -10.63
N VAL A 58 8.20 -4.60 -10.52
CA VAL A 58 7.48 -5.01 -9.30
C VAL A 58 7.71 -6.48 -8.91
N LEU A 59 7.84 -7.38 -9.89
CA LEU A 59 8.05 -8.81 -9.65
C LEU A 59 9.52 -9.19 -9.38
N ILE A 60 10.48 -8.32 -9.69
CA ILE A 60 11.92 -8.63 -9.66
C ILE A 60 12.60 -8.20 -8.34
N VAL A 61 11.90 -7.53 -7.42
CA VAL A 61 12.56 -6.90 -6.25
C VAL A 61 12.99 -7.89 -5.16
N ASP A 62 12.48 -9.13 -5.15
CA ASP A 62 13.01 -10.16 -4.25
C ASP A 62 13.90 -11.12 -5.03
N ASP A 63 15.05 -11.46 -4.46
CA ASP A 63 16.12 -12.36 -4.97
C ASP A 63 15.64 -13.82 -5.16
N PHE A 64 14.32 -14.01 -5.21
CA PHE A 64 13.65 -15.25 -5.53
C PHE A 64 13.67 -15.49 -7.04
N VAL A 65 14.25 -16.63 -7.39
CA VAL A 65 14.04 -17.40 -8.62
C VAL A 65 12.74 -16.98 -9.30
N LYS A 66 12.87 -16.34 -10.48
CA LYS A 66 11.74 -16.01 -11.38
C LYS A 66 10.67 -17.09 -11.23
N PRO A 67 9.46 -16.78 -10.74
CA PRO A 67 8.41 -17.78 -10.69
C PRO A 67 8.29 -18.39 -12.10
N PRO A 68 8.32 -19.73 -12.24
CA PRO A 68 8.39 -20.40 -13.55
C PRO A 68 7.23 -20.06 -14.47
N PHE A 69 6.18 -19.43 -13.92
CA PHE A 69 5.00 -18.95 -14.63
C PHE A 69 5.21 -17.62 -15.36
N CYS A 70 6.28 -16.86 -15.11
CA CYS A 70 6.54 -15.58 -15.78
C CYS A 70 7.48 -15.71 -16.98
N ARG A 71 7.20 -16.67 -17.89
CA ARG A 71 7.81 -16.74 -19.24
C ARG A 71 7.04 -15.90 -20.27
N PHE A 72 6.37 -14.83 -19.84
CA PHE A 72 5.63 -13.97 -20.75
C PHE A 72 6.63 -13.13 -21.55
N GLY A 73 6.60 -13.28 -22.88
CA GLY A 73 7.27 -12.34 -23.77
C GLY A 73 6.68 -10.93 -23.62
N PRO A 74 7.43 -9.88 -23.99
CA PRO A 74 7.08 -8.47 -23.75
C PRO A 74 5.85 -7.95 -24.50
N ASN A 75 5.08 -8.81 -25.17
CA ASN A 75 4.14 -8.37 -26.21
C ASN A 75 2.66 -8.52 -25.84
N GLU A 76 2.31 -9.02 -24.65
CA GLU A 76 0.91 -9.42 -24.42
C GLU A 76 0.49 -9.58 -22.95
N LEU A 77 1.07 -8.83 -22.02
CA LEU A 77 0.49 -8.76 -20.69
C LEU A 77 -0.71 -7.81 -20.76
N HIS A 78 -1.89 -8.40 -20.87
CA HIS A 78 -3.17 -7.68 -20.85
C HIS A 78 -3.19 -6.64 -19.72
N LYS A 79 -3.11 -5.35 -20.13
CA LYS A 79 -3.16 -4.12 -19.32
C LYS A 79 -3.70 -4.36 -17.89
N PRO A 80 -2.82 -4.64 -16.91
CA PRO A 80 -3.26 -4.96 -15.57
C PRO A 80 -3.97 -3.76 -14.96
N LEU A 81 -5.06 -4.03 -14.23
CA LEU A 81 -5.85 -2.98 -13.61
C LEU A 81 -5.47 -2.82 -12.14
N GLY A 82 -4.80 -1.72 -11.83
CA GLY A 82 -4.48 -1.34 -10.46
C GLY A 82 -5.64 -0.59 -9.82
N ARG A 83 -5.99 -0.97 -8.59
CA ARG A 83 -6.88 -0.23 -7.70
C ARG A 83 -6.17 0.05 -6.40
N SER A 84 -6.09 1.31 -5.98
CA SER A 84 -5.46 1.71 -4.72
C SER A 84 -6.40 2.55 -3.85
N LEU A 85 -6.12 2.55 -2.55
CA LEU A 85 -6.74 3.48 -1.61
C LEU A 85 -6.30 4.92 -1.93
N PRO A 86 -7.13 5.94 -1.68
CA PRO A 86 -6.75 7.32 -1.95
C PRO A 86 -5.61 7.76 -1.03
N SER A 87 -4.58 8.39 -1.59
CA SER A 87 -3.53 9.08 -0.83
C SER A 87 -3.86 10.56 -0.70
N ASN A 88 -4.87 10.88 0.12
CA ASN A 88 -5.17 12.27 0.47
C ASN A 88 -5.15 12.45 1.99
N ASP A 89 -5.04 13.70 2.45
CA ASP A 89 -4.87 13.99 3.87
C ASP A 89 -6.11 13.65 4.70
N ASP A 90 -7.30 13.68 4.10
CA ASP A 90 -8.54 13.23 4.74
C ASP A 90 -8.49 11.73 5.04
N PHE A 91 -8.06 10.93 4.07
CA PHE A 91 -7.91 9.48 4.20
C PHE A 91 -6.79 9.13 5.19
N LYS A 92 -5.67 9.85 5.18
CA LYS A 92 -4.62 9.71 6.19
C LYS A 92 -5.16 10.03 7.59
N SER A 93 -5.87 11.15 7.74
CA SER A 93 -6.48 11.56 9.01
C SER A 93 -7.48 10.51 9.52
N LEU A 94 -8.25 9.93 8.61
CA LEU A 94 -9.15 8.83 8.91
C LEU A 94 -8.41 7.59 9.39
N LEU A 95 -7.34 7.18 8.71
CA LEU A 95 -6.54 6.04 9.16
C LEU A 95 -5.83 6.29 10.47
N VAL A 96 -5.41 7.53 10.75
CA VAL A 96 -4.92 7.94 12.07
C VAL A 96 -6.02 7.76 13.13
N SER A 97 -7.25 8.18 12.85
CA SER A 97 -8.37 8.01 13.78
C SER A 97 -8.72 6.53 14.07
N LEU A 98 -8.50 5.66 13.08
CA LEU A 98 -8.75 4.22 13.19
C LEU A 98 -7.51 3.43 13.63
N SER A 99 -6.35 4.08 13.77
CA SER A 99 -5.05 3.42 13.99
C SER A 99 -5.06 2.49 15.19
N THR A 100 -5.75 2.86 16.27
CA THR A 100 -5.89 2.04 17.48
C THR A 100 -6.63 0.73 17.24
N ARG A 101 -7.58 0.69 16.30
CA ARG A 101 -8.31 -0.53 15.92
C ARG A 101 -7.50 -1.44 14.99
N TYR A 102 -6.55 -0.86 14.27
CA TYR A 102 -5.70 -1.56 13.31
C TYR A 102 -4.30 -1.88 13.88
N ILE A 103 -4.09 -1.75 15.20
CA ILE A 103 -2.83 -2.13 15.84
C ILE A 103 -2.47 -3.58 15.48
N ASN A 104 -1.24 -3.79 15.04
CA ASN A 104 -0.68 -5.09 14.62
C ASN A 104 -1.35 -5.72 13.39
N LYS A 105 -2.22 -4.99 12.68
CA LYS A 105 -2.83 -5.46 11.43
C LYS A 105 -2.09 -4.90 10.22
N TYR A 106 -2.20 -5.55 9.08
CA TYR A 106 -1.77 -5.06 7.78
C TYR A 106 -3.01 -4.64 7.01
N LEU A 107 -2.93 -3.52 6.29
CA LEU A 107 -4.01 -3.00 5.44
C LEU A 107 -3.64 -3.20 3.97
N ILE A 108 -4.53 -3.80 3.20
CA ILE A 108 -4.38 -3.95 1.76
C ILE A 108 -4.68 -2.60 1.07
N THR A 109 -3.62 -1.94 0.61
CA THR A 109 -3.69 -0.59 0.04
C THR A 109 -3.73 -0.57 -1.48
N THR A 110 -3.33 -1.66 -2.14
CA THR A 110 -3.43 -1.79 -3.59
C THR A 110 -3.75 -3.23 -3.96
N VAL A 111 -4.61 -3.40 -4.96
CA VAL A 111 -4.89 -4.69 -5.61
C VAL A 111 -4.68 -4.50 -7.11
N VAL A 112 -3.95 -5.44 -7.72
CA VAL A 112 -3.75 -5.52 -9.16
C VAL A 112 -4.52 -6.72 -9.67
N GLN A 113 -5.44 -6.46 -10.57
CA GLN A 113 -6.18 -7.49 -11.28
C GLN A 113 -5.47 -7.78 -12.60
N CYS A 114 -5.04 -9.03 -12.76
CA CYS A 114 -4.48 -9.55 -13.99
C CYS A 114 -5.53 -10.47 -14.64
N PRO A 115 -6.00 -10.16 -15.84
CA PRO A 115 -6.99 -11.01 -16.51
C PRO A 115 -6.41 -12.40 -16.85
N PRO A 116 -7.28 -13.38 -17.15
CA PRO A 116 -6.87 -14.74 -17.52
C PRO A 116 -5.79 -14.78 -18.60
N ASP A 117 -4.90 -15.76 -18.51
CA ASP A 117 -3.92 -16.04 -19.56
C ASP A 117 -4.66 -16.68 -20.75
N PRO A 118 -4.71 -16.02 -21.92
CA PRO A 118 -5.40 -16.56 -23.09
C PRO A 118 -4.77 -17.85 -23.61
N ARG A 119 -3.51 -18.13 -23.26
CA ARG A 119 -2.76 -19.33 -23.67
C ARG A 119 -3.03 -20.53 -22.76
N GLN A 120 -3.65 -20.30 -21.60
CA GLN A 120 -4.07 -21.34 -20.68
C GLN A 120 -5.59 -21.30 -20.53
N PRO A 121 -6.32 -21.97 -21.44
CA PRO A 121 -7.77 -22.10 -21.33
C PRO A 121 -8.14 -22.67 -19.95
N GLY A 122 -8.92 -21.91 -19.19
CA GLY A 122 -9.31 -22.28 -17.83
C GLY A 122 -8.51 -21.59 -16.72
N SER A 123 -7.48 -20.79 -17.04
CA SER A 123 -6.89 -19.90 -16.05
C SER A 123 -7.90 -18.84 -15.62
N GLY A 124 -8.04 -18.64 -14.30
CA GLY A 124 -8.88 -17.58 -13.75
C GLY A 124 -8.20 -16.21 -13.84
N THR A 125 -8.92 -15.16 -13.47
CA THR A 125 -8.29 -13.87 -13.15
C THR A 125 -7.36 -14.07 -11.96
N THR A 126 -6.13 -13.59 -12.07
CA THR A 126 -5.16 -13.60 -10.97
C THR A 126 -5.13 -12.25 -10.29
N TYR A 127 -4.94 -12.26 -8.98
CA TYR A 127 -4.90 -11.06 -8.17
C TYR A 127 -3.55 -10.96 -7.45
N TRP A 128 -3.04 -9.75 -7.40
CA TRP A 128 -1.86 -9.39 -6.64
C TRP A 128 -2.24 -8.26 -5.70
N TYR A 129 -1.55 -8.15 -4.58
CA TYR A 129 -1.84 -7.10 -3.63
C TYR A 129 -0.58 -6.52 -3.02
N LYS A 130 -0.76 -5.32 -2.47
CA LYS A 130 0.22 -4.60 -1.67
C LYS A 130 -0.43 -4.25 -0.34
N SER A 131 0.28 -4.58 0.72
CA SER A 131 -0.12 -4.27 2.09
C SER A 131 0.76 -3.20 2.72
N ALA A 132 0.21 -2.41 3.63
CA ALA A 132 0.94 -1.45 4.44
C ALA A 132 0.66 -1.67 5.93
N LYS A 133 1.66 -1.43 6.78
CA LYS A 133 1.52 -1.51 8.23
C LYS A 133 1.04 -0.16 8.80
N PRO A 134 0.05 -0.12 9.69
CA PRO A 134 -0.53 1.11 10.26
C PRO A 134 0.43 1.90 11.17
N PHE A 135 1.51 1.28 11.66
CA PHE A 135 2.56 1.98 12.43
C PHE A 135 3.40 2.97 11.60
N VAL A 136 3.11 3.11 10.31
CA VAL A 136 3.80 4.08 9.43
C VAL A 136 2.96 5.35 9.21
N TRP A 137 1.73 5.40 9.76
CA TRP A 137 0.81 6.53 9.58
C TRP A 137 0.99 7.61 10.66
N HIS A 138 2.09 7.53 11.41
CA HIS A 138 2.37 8.46 12.47
C HIS A 138 2.40 9.88 11.91
N ARG A 139 1.58 10.71 12.55
CA ARG A 139 1.51 12.16 12.40
C ARG A 139 2.93 12.69 12.19
N ASN A 140 3.19 13.32 11.05
CA ASN A 140 4.30 14.26 10.96
C ASN A 140 3.99 15.42 11.94
N GLU A 141 4.21 15.19 13.24
CA GLU A 141 4.41 16.24 14.24
C GLU A 141 5.84 16.79 14.09
N GLY A 142 6.20 17.17 12.87
CA GLY A 142 7.46 17.83 12.51
C GLY A 142 7.15 19.27 12.15
N GLY A 143 6.74 20.05 13.16
CA GLY A 143 6.35 21.45 12.98
C GLY A 143 5.95 22.05 14.30
N GLY A 144 6.85 21.95 15.29
CA GLY A 144 6.69 22.60 16.58
C GLY A 144 6.30 24.06 16.37
N SER A 145 5.10 24.39 16.84
CA SER A 145 4.65 25.77 16.98
C SER A 145 5.62 26.48 17.92
N VAL A 146 6.61 27.18 17.36
CA VAL A 146 7.46 28.13 18.08
C VAL A 146 6.57 29.30 18.50
N VAL A 147 5.95 29.17 19.68
CA VAL A 147 5.44 30.32 20.42
C VAL A 147 6.62 30.97 21.12
N GLY A 148 7.04 32.10 20.57
CA GLY A 148 7.70 33.25 21.18
C GLY A 148 8.68 33.05 22.34
N GLY A 149 9.94 33.46 22.13
CA GLY A 149 10.86 33.79 23.21
C GLY A 149 12.18 34.31 22.64
N GLY A 150 12.42 35.62 22.73
CA GLY A 150 13.56 36.27 22.10
C GLY A 150 14.91 36.04 22.78
N GLY A 151 15.95 36.38 22.02
CA GLY A 151 17.25 36.85 22.54
C GLY A 151 18.27 35.78 22.88
N GLY A 152 19.36 35.75 22.11
CA GLY A 152 20.61 35.13 22.51
C GLY A 152 21.30 34.38 21.38
N GLU A 153 22.24 35.04 20.72
CA GLU A 153 23.22 34.42 19.82
C GLU A 153 24.00 33.35 20.59
N THR A 154 24.07 32.12 20.06
CA THR A 154 25.15 31.20 20.42
C THR A 154 25.46 30.29 19.24
N GLN A 155 26.70 30.43 18.78
CA GLN A 155 27.34 29.71 17.69
C GLN A 155 27.65 28.28 18.17
N GLY A 156 27.16 27.25 17.47
CA GLY A 156 27.37 25.88 17.91
C GLY A 156 26.90 24.81 16.92
N ASP A 157 27.84 24.39 16.07
CA ASP A 157 28.05 23.06 15.51
C ASP A 157 26.97 22.43 14.59
N GLU A 158 27.28 22.43 13.29
CA GLU A 158 26.55 21.74 12.23
C GLU A 158 26.76 20.21 12.34
N THR A 159 25.84 19.52 12.99
CA THR A 159 25.69 18.08 12.77
C THR A 159 24.79 17.85 11.57
N LYS A 160 25.39 17.51 10.42
CA LYS A 160 24.70 17.06 9.22
C LYS A 160 23.95 15.75 9.52
N PHE A 161 22.67 15.86 9.85
CA PHE A 161 21.75 14.75 9.73
C PHE A 161 21.29 14.69 8.28
N ASN A 162 21.43 13.49 7.70
CA ASN A 162 21.07 13.22 6.32
C ASN A 162 19.57 13.46 6.09
N ASP A 163 19.26 14.32 5.13
CA ASP A 163 17.98 14.31 4.43
C ASP A 163 17.78 12.94 3.78
N MET A 164 16.98 12.09 4.43
CA MET A 164 16.24 11.01 3.79
C MET A 164 14.82 11.51 3.56
N ASP A 165 14.72 12.57 2.77
CA ASP A 165 13.46 12.97 2.16
C ASP A 165 13.07 11.92 1.11
N GLU A 166 11.76 11.71 1.02
CA GLU A 166 11.07 11.28 -0.20
C GLU A 166 11.18 9.78 -0.58
N LEU A 167 10.16 9.01 -0.20
CA LEU A 167 9.41 8.08 -1.09
C LEU A 167 8.35 7.28 -0.31
N MET A 168 7.27 7.96 0.06
CA MET A 168 5.95 7.33 0.10
C MET A 168 4.98 8.22 -0.68
N GLU A 169 5.15 8.23 -1.99
CA GLU A 169 3.99 8.32 -2.87
C GLU A 169 3.20 7.00 -2.68
N LEU A 170 2.11 7.09 -1.91
CA LEU A 170 1.04 6.10 -1.93
C LEU A 170 0.26 6.21 -3.25
#